data_AF-A0A3A6PL59-F1
#
_entry.id   AF-A0A3A6PL59-F1
#
_cell.length_a   1.000
_cell.length_b   1.000
_cell.length_c   1.000
_cell.angle_alpha   90.00
_cell.angle_beta   90.00
_cell.angle_gamma   90.00
#
_symmetry.space_group_name_H-M   'P 1'
#
loop_
_entity.id
_entity.type
_entity.pdbx_description
1 polymer ?
#
loop_
_entity_poly.entity_id
_entity_poly.type
_entity_poly.pdbx_seq_one_letter_code
_entity_poly.pdbx_strand_id
1 'polypeptide(L)'
;MTKVFKQGRILTAFIVALCLMTVMAVTAFADSRTQLLTPVNGGVYSGPLTAIVWSKTSDVKASQINITALDGSFVYNSGPIYMTPGSSGYYVHNLPYSVYSTMPTGKAYSVYVEDYHYSGDTYTGFSSDQAFFSIIP
;
A
#
# COMPACT_ATOMS: atom_id res chain seq x y z
N MET A 1 -2.87 55.04 14.49
CA MET A 1 -3.71 53.82 14.59
C MET A 1 -3.72 53.14 13.21
N THR A 2 -2.63 52.57 12.69
CA THR A 2 -1.82 51.41 13.11
C THR A 2 -2.59 50.08 13.28
N LYS A 3 -2.40 49.22 12.26
CA LYS A 3 -2.21 47.76 12.33
C LYS A 3 -3.40 46.82 12.56
N VAL A 4 -4.50 46.95 11.81
CA VAL A 4 -5.56 45.90 11.83
C VAL A 4 -5.64 45.08 10.52
N PHE A 5 -5.25 45.66 9.38
CA PHE A 5 -5.51 45.03 8.07
C PHE A 5 -4.54 43.92 7.61
N LYS A 6 -3.39 43.72 8.27
CA LYS A 6 -2.43 42.66 7.90
C LYS A 6 -2.60 41.36 8.70
N GLN A 7 -3.11 41.43 9.93
CA GLN A 7 -3.24 40.25 10.81
C GLN A 7 -4.35 39.29 10.35
N GLY A 8 -5.49 39.80 9.86
CA GLY A 8 -6.59 38.96 9.37
C GLY A 8 -6.21 38.07 8.20
N ARG A 9 -5.45 38.60 7.23
CA ARG A 9 -4.99 37.83 6.05
C ARG A 9 -3.99 36.73 6.40
N ILE A 10 -3.13 36.98 7.39
CA ILE A 10 -2.15 36.00 7.90
C ILE A 10 -2.88 34.90 8.68
N LEU A 11 -3.89 35.26 9.49
CA LEU A 11 -4.68 34.30 10.24
C LEU A 11 -5.51 33.39 9.31
N THR A 12 -6.12 33.94 8.27
CA THR A 12 -6.84 33.13 7.27
C THR A 12 -5.90 32.19 6.52
N ALA A 13 -4.71 32.67 6.11
CA ALA A 13 -3.72 31.82 5.46
C ALA A 13 -3.23 30.70 6.37
N PHE A 14 -3.05 30.97 7.67
CA PHE A 14 -2.68 29.97 8.67
C PHE A 14 -3.77 28.93 8.87
N ILE A 15 -5.04 29.34 8.96
CA ILE A 15 -6.17 28.42 9.10
C ILE A 15 -6.33 27.56 7.83
N VAL A 16 -6.19 28.14 6.64
CA VAL A 16 -6.25 27.39 5.38
C VAL A 16 -5.09 26.39 5.28
N ALA A 17 -3.87 26.79 5.65
CA ALA A 17 -2.73 25.88 5.68
C ALA A 17 -2.91 24.76 6.71
N LEU A 18 -3.44 25.07 7.90
CA LEU A 18 -3.75 24.08 8.93
C LEU A 18 -4.82 23.09 8.44
N CYS A 19 -5.88 23.57 7.79
CA CYS A 19 -6.91 22.74 7.19
C CYS A 19 -6.36 21.86 6.05
N LEU A 20 -5.48 22.38 5.19
CA LEU A 20 -4.84 21.55 4.16
C LEU A 20 -3.94 20.48 4.79
N MET A 21 -3.19 20.83 5.84
CA MET A 21 -2.33 19.87 6.55
C MET A 21 -3.13 18.81 7.31
N THR A 22 -4.29 19.15 7.91
CA THR A 22 -5.15 18.17 8.58
C THR A 22 -5.92 17.29 7.60
N VAL A 23 -6.32 17.80 6.44
CA VAL A 23 -6.91 16.99 5.36
C VAL A 23 -5.87 16.03 4.77
N MET A 24 -4.60 16.44 4.68
CA MET A 24 -3.50 15.55 4.31
C MET A 24 -3.08 14.56 5.41
N ALA A 25 -3.40 14.83 6.68
CA ALA A 25 -3.07 13.93 7.79
C ALA A 25 -4.04 12.73 7.93
N VAL A 26 -5.10 12.67 7.12
CA VAL A 26 -5.95 11.48 7.01
C VAL A 26 -5.40 10.60 5.90
N THR A 27 -4.41 9.75 6.23
CA THR A 27 -4.19 8.41 5.65
C THR A 27 -2.84 7.86 6.08
N ALA A 28 -2.78 7.31 7.29
CA ALA A 28 -1.84 6.25 7.65
C ALA A 28 -2.30 5.65 8.99
N PHE A 29 -3.51 5.07 9.02
CA PHE A 29 -3.72 4.01 9.98
C PHE A 29 -2.96 2.81 9.41
N ALA A 30 -1.79 2.53 9.98
CA ALA A 30 -1.21 1.20 9.88
C ALA A 30 -2.20 0.27 10.58
N ASP A 31 -3.19 -0.24 9.83
CA ASP A 31 -4.03 -1.29 10.33
C ASP A 31 -3.15 -2.53 10.45
N SER A 32 -2.72 -2.83 11.68
CA SER A 32 -1.79 -3.92 12.02
C SER A 32 -2.23 -5.33 11.57
N ARG A 33 -3.39 -5.42 10.91
CA ARG A 33 -4.02 -6.64 10.41
C ARG A 33 -3.48 -7.09 9.05
N THR A 34 -2.88 -6.18 8.28
CA THR A 34 -2.14 -6.48 7.06
C THR A 34 -0.75 -5.86 7.14
N GLN A 35 0.29 -6.66 6.94
CA GLN A 35 1.67 -6.16 6.91
C GLN A 35 2.49 -6.83 5.83
N LEU A 36 3.02 -6.05 4.89
CA LEU A 36 3.95 -6.52 3.88
C LEU A 36 5.30 -6.87 4.52
N LEU A 37 5.75 -8.08 4.21
CA LEU A 37 7.03 -8.63 4.68
C LEU A 37 8.01 -8.77 3.51
N THR A 38 7.48 -9.08 2.32
CA THR A 38 8.26 -9.14 1.09
C THR A 38 7.41 -8.56 -0.06
N PRO A 39 7.91 -7.53 -0.77
CA PRO A 39 9.24 -6.95 -0.61
C PRO A 39 9.37 -6.14 0.68
N VAL A 40 10.58 -6.03 1.21
CA VAL A 40 10.87 -5.18 2.37
C VAL A 40 10.84 -3.74 1.89
N ASN A 41 10.22 -2.84 2.67
CA ASN A 41 10.20 -1.43 2.35
C ASN A 41 11.63 -0.84 2.34
N GLY A 42 12.00 -0.15 1.27
CA GLY A 42 13.36 0.29 0.97
C GLY A 42 14.29 -0.81 0.45
N GLY A 43 13.79 -2.02 0.19
CA GLY A 43 14.58 -3.16 -0.26
C GLY A 43 15.19 -2.97 -1.64
N VAL A 44 16.36 -3.57 -1.84
CA VAL A 44 17.08 -3.59 -3.13
C VAL A 44 17.31 -5.04 -3.54
N TYR A 45 16.84 -5.39 -4.74
CA TYR A 45 16.84 -6.76 -5.25
C TYR A 45 17.66 -6.86 -6.53
N SER A 46 18.48 -7.89 -6.67
CA SER A 46 19.32 -8.16 -7.85
C SER A 46 18.59 -8.88 -8.98
N GLY A 47 17.27 -9.06 -8.86
CA GLY A 47 16.43 -9.77 -9.81
C GLY A 47 14.96 -9.46 -9.57
N PRO A 48 14.08 -9.88 -10.50
CA PRO A 48 12.67 -9.61 -10.37
C PRO A 48 12.08 -10.32 -9.15
N LEU A 49 11.10 -9.69 -8.55
CA LEU A 49 10.39 -10.26 -7.41
C LEU A 49 9.52 -11.40 -7.89
N THR A 50 9.66 -12.59 -7.29
CA THR A 50 8.90 -13.79 -7.70
C THR A 50 7.73 -14.10 -6.78
N ALA A 51 7.68 -13.50 -5.60
CA ALA A 51 6.60 -13.69 -4.64
C ALA A 51 6.40 -12.46 -3.76
N ILE A 52 5.16 -12.27 -3.34
CA ILE A 52 4.76 -11.28 -2.32
C ILE A 52 4.38 -12.03 -1.06
N VAL A 53 4.85 -11.54 0.10
CA VAL A 53 4.56 -12.13 1.40
C VAL A 53 4.03 -11.06 2.33
N TRP A 54 2.91 -11.35 2.98
CA TRP A 54 2.31 -10.45 3.98
C TRP A 54 1.70 -11.25 5.14
N SER A 55 1.52 -10.59 6.27
CA SER A 55 0.70 -11.11 7.37
C SER A 55 -0.76 -10.80 7.15
N LYS A 56 -1.63 -11.73 7.55
CA LYS A 56 -3.09 -11.59 7.50
C LYS A 56 -3.75 -12.10 8.77
N THR A 57 -4.95 -11.62 9.05
CA THR A 57 -5.82 -12.14 10.11
C THR A 57 -6.78 -13.22 9.61
N SER A 58 -7.33 -14.02 10.51
CA SER A 58 -8.17 -15.19 10.21
C SER A 58 -9.49 -14.86 9.52
N ASP A 59 -9.95 -13.61 9.61
CA ASP A 59 -11.19 -13.11 9.04
C ASP A 59 -11.04 -12.58 7.61
N VAL A 60 -9.84 -12.63 7.04
CA VAL A 60 -9.59 -12.32 5.62
C VAL A 60 -10.11 -13.46 4.74
N LYS A 61 -10.99 -13.12 3.78
CA LYS A 61 -11.50 -14.07 2.77
C LYS A 61 -10.96 -13.82 1.37
N ALA A 62 -10.52 -12.60 1.09
CA ALA A 62 -9.95 -12.24 -0.20
C ALA A 62 -8.87 -11.18 -0.01
N SER A 63 -7.93 -11.14 -0.95
CA SER A 63 -6.91 -10.10 -1.04
C SER A 63 -6.71 -9.63 -2.47
N GLN A 64 -6.04 -8.51 -2.65
CA GLN A 64 -5.58 -8.02 -3.96
C GLN A 64 -4.17 -7.45 -3.84
N ILE A 65 -3.37 -7.62 -4.88
CA ILE A 65 -2.00 -7.10 -4.98
C ILE A 65 -1.90 -6.20 -6.20
N ASN A 66 -1.35 -5.01 -5.98
CA ASN A 66 -0.94 -4.10 -7.05
C ASN A 66 0.57 -3.89 -7.00
N ILE A 67 1.22 -4.00 -8.16
CA ILE A 67 2.65 -3.73 -8.32
C ILE A 67 2.82 -2.70 -9.42
N THR A 68 3.50 -1.60 -9.14
CA THR A 68 3.67 -0.50 -10.09
C THR A 68 5.10 -0.01 -10.07
N ALA A 69 5.74 0.11 -11.23
CA ALA A 69 6.98 0.88 -11.33
C ALA A 69 6.66 2.36 -11.09
N LEU A 70 7.47 3.06 -10.30
CA LEU A 70 7.19 4.46 -9.92
C LEU A 70 7.18 5.44 -11.11
N ASP A 71 7.75 5.04 -12.24
CA ASP A 71 7.70 5.79 -13.51
C ASP A 71 6.53 5.38 -14.42
N GLY A 72 5.68 4.44 -13.99
CA GLY A 72 4.52 3.93 -14.72
C GLY A 72 4.85 2.93 -15.84
N SER A 73 6.12 2.54 -16.02
CA SER A 73 6.53 1.62 -17.10
C SER A 73 6.04 0.19 -16.94
N PHE A 74 5.59 -0.18 -15.74
CA PHE A 74 5.07 -1.49 -15.41
C PHE A 74 3.91 -1.35 -14.42
N VAL A 75 2.83 -2.07 -14.67
CA VAL A 75 1.68 -2.18 -13.77
C VAL A 75 1.19 -3.62 -13.80
N TYR A 76 0.96 -4.18 -12.62
CA TYR A 76 0.35 -5.47 -12.43
C TYR A 76 -0.72 -5.39 -11.34
N ASN A 77 -1.82 -6.08 -11.57
CA ASN A 77 -2.90 -6.27 -10.62
C ASN A 77 -3.22 -7.78 -10.59
N SER A 78 -3.25 -8.38 -9.41
CA SER A 78 -3.48 -9.83 -9.28
C SER A 78 -4.91 -10.27 -9.59
N GLY A 79 -5.86 -9.33 -9.64
CA GLY A 79 -7.27 -9.64 -9.41
C GLY A 79 -7.50 -10.15 -7.97
N PRO A 80 -8.72 -10.64 -7.68
CA PRO A 80 -9.04 -11.18 -6.35
C PRO A 80 -8.31 -12.50 -6.08
N ILE A 81 -7.63 -12.56 -4.95
CA ILE A 81 -6.99 -13.76 -4.41
C ILE A 81 -7.89 -14.29 -3.31
N TYR A 82 -8.63 -15.36 -3.57
CA TYR A 82 -9.50 -15.97 -2.57
C TYR A 82 -8.68 -16.83 -1.60
N MET A 83 -9.00 -16.69 -0.31
CA MET A 83 -8.28 -17.35 0.77
C MET A 83 -9.21 -18.24 1.57
N THR A 84 -8.68 -19.34 2.09
CA THR A 84 -9.40 -20.16 3.07
C THR A 84 -9.53 -19.36 4.38
N PRO A 85 -10.76 -19.15 4.90
CA PRO A 85 -10.98 -18.46 6.17
C PRO A 85 -10.42 -19.26 7.35
N GLY A 86 -10.12 -18.59 8.46
CA GLY A 86 -9.82 -19.23 9.75
C GLY A 86 -8.34 -19.44 10.07
N SER A 87 -7.41 -19.01 9.19
CA SER A 87 -5.97 -19.05 9.47
C SER A 87 -5.38 -17.64 9.50
N SER A 88 -4.79 -17.26 10.64
CA SER A 88 -3.93 -16.07 10.77
C SER A 88 -2.48 -16.46 10.50
N GLY A 89 -1.68 -15.52 10.02
CA GLY A 89 -0.25 -15.74 9.80
C GLY A 89 0.21 -15.19 8.47
N TYR A 90 1.28 -15.77 7.93
CA TYR A 90 1.85 -15.33 6.66
C TYR A 90 1.15 -15.98 5.48
N TYR A 91 0.90 -15.19 4.44
CA TYR A 91 0.48 -15.68 3.15
C TYR A 91 1.55 -15.39 2.11
N VAL A 92 1.80 -16.38 1.24
CA VAL A 92 2.77 -16.28 0.15
C VAL A 92 1.99 -16.34 -1.15
N HIS A 93 2.06 -15.27 -1.93
CA HIS A 93 1.53 -15.23 -3.28
C HIS A 93 2.69 -15.29 -4.28
N ASN A 94 2.79 -16.41 -5.00
CA ASN A 94 3.77 -16.56 -6.08
C ASN A 94 3.29 -15.78 -7.30
N LEU A 95 4.12 -14.88 -7.80
CA LEU A 95 3.82 -14.11 -9.00
C LEU A 95 3.91 -15.04 -10.23
N PRO A 96 2.96 -14.96 -11.18
CA PRO A 96 3.06 -15.69 -12.43
C PRO A 96 4.34 -15.35 -13.20
N TYR A 97 4.90 -16.32 -13.94
CA TYR A 97 6.09 -16.10 -14.76
C TYR A 97 5.97 -14.88 -15.67
N SER A 98 4.82 -14.71 -16.33
CA SER A 98 4.52 -13.59 -17.23
C SER A 98 4.63 -12.20 -16.56
N VAL A 99 4.48 -12.15 -15.23
CA VAL A 99 4.57 -10.92 -14.46
C VAL A 99 6.02 -10.63 -14.13
N TYR A 100 6.70 -11.55 -13.43
CA TYR A 100 8.06 -11.26 -12.98
C TYR A 100 9.10 -11.28 -14.10
N SER A 101 8.85 -12.00 -15.21
CA SER A 101 9.73 -11.98 -16.38
C SER A 101 9.67 -10.67 -17.16
N THR A 102 8.66 -9.83 -16.93
CA THR A 102 8.44 -8.57 -17.64
C THR A 102 8.71 -7.34 -16.78
N MET A 103 9.04 -7.49 -15.50
CA MET A 103 9.44 -6.40 -14.61
C MET A 103 10.77 -5.79 -15.06
N PRO A 104 10.81 -4.51 -15.49
CA PRO A 104 12.06 -3.88 -15.89
C PRO A 104 13.08 -3.74 -14.74
N THR A 105 14.35 -4.05 -15.00
CA THR A 105 15.43 -3.76 -14.06
C THR A 105 15.83 -2.28 -14.10
N GLY A 106 16.56 -1.82 -13.09
CA GLY A 106 16.95 -0.42 -12.94
C GLY A 106 15.78 0.51 -12.56
N LYS A 107 14.70 -0.05 -12.00
CA LYS A 107 13.49 0.69 -11.63
C LYS A 107 13.18 0.56 -10.14
N ALA A 108 12.54 1.61 -9.61
CA ALA A 108 11.88 1.58 -8.32
C ALA A 108 10.40 1.22 -8.51
N TYR A 109 9.84 0.52 -7.53
CA TYR A 109 8.51 -0.05 -7.54
C TYR A 109 7.78 0.25 -6.24
N SER A 110 6.45 0.27 -6.31
CA SER A 110 5.56 0.09 -5.17
C SER A 110 4.85 -1.25 -5.29
N VAL A 111 4.73 -1.97 -4.18
CA VAL A 111 3.79 -3.08 -3.99
C VAL A 111 2.79 -2.64 -2.94
N TYR A 112 1.52 -2.88 -3.22
CA TYR A 112 0.40 -2.61 -2.34
C TYR A 112 -0.46 -3.86 -2.21
N VAL A 113 -0.83 -4.20 -0.99
CA VAL A 113 -1.70 -5.35 -0.67
C VAL A 113 -2.93 -4.83 0.05
N GLU A 114 -4.09 -5.29 -0.36
CA GLU A 114 -5.36 -5.10 0.34
C GLU A 114 -5.92 -6.45 0.77
N ASP A 115 -6.30 -6.56 2.04
CA ASP A 115 -7.04 -7.69 2.58
C ASP A 115 -8.48 -7.28 2.89
N TYR A 116 -9.44 -8.09 2.45
CA TYR A 116 -10.87 -7.87 2.65
C TYR A 116 -11.39 -8.79 3.75
N HIS A 117 -11.93 -8.16 4.80
CA HIS A 117 -12.34 -8.78 6.06
C HIS A 117 -13.83 -9.10 6.09
N TYR A 118 -14.18 -10.24 6.68
CA TYR A 118 -15.55 -10.71 6.80
C TYR A 118 -15.85 -11.31 8.18
N SER A 119 -17.06 -11.06 8.68
CA SER A 119 -17.65 -11.79 9.81
C SER A 119 -18.76 -12.68 9.30
N GLY A 120 -18.53 -13.99 9.28
CA GLY A 120 -19.38 -14.90 8.50
C GLY A 120 -19.34 -14.50 7.03
N ASP A 121 -20.48 -14.28 6.40
CA ASP A 121 -20.58 -13.83 5.00
C ASP A 121 -20.72 -12.32 4.83
N THR A 122 -20.69 -11.57 5.94
CA THR A 122 -20.81 -10.12 5.93
C THR A 122 -19.44 -9.47 5.82
N TYR A 123 -19.25 -8.62 4.81
CA TYR A 123 -18.07 -7.78 4.67
C TYR A 123 -17.99 -6.75 5.80
N THR A 124 -16.83 -6.63 6.44
CA THR A 124 -16.63 -5.73 7.60
C THR A 124 -15.65 -4.60 7.33
N GLY A 125 -14.90 -4.64 6.23
CA GLY A 125 -13.91 -3.62 5.88
C GLY A 125 -12.68 -4.21 5.19
N PHE A 126 -11.72 -3.35 4.89
CA PHE A 126 -10.44 -3.76 4.33
C PHE A 126 -9.30 -3.21 5.20
N SER A 127 -8.16 -3.87 5.15
CA SER A 127 -6.88 -3.37 5.64
C SER A 127 -5.85 -3.45 4.53
N SER A 128 -4.78 -2.67 4.61
CA SER A 128 -3.81 -2.59 3.53
C SER A 128 -2.43 -2.21 4.03
N ASP A 129 -1.41 -2.61 3.27
CA ASP A 129 -0.04 -2.15 3.47
C ASP A 129 0.66 -1.87 2.14
N GLN A 130 1.71 -1.06 2.18
CA GLN A 130 2.50 -0.66 1.02
C GLN A 130 4.01 -0.75 1.31
N ALA A 131 4.75 -1.29 0.36
CA ALA A 131 6.20 -1.29 0.38
C ALA A 131 6.77 -0.72 -0.93
N PHE A 132 7.86 0.03 -0.80
CA PHE A 132 8.65 0.52 -1.93
C PHE A 132 9.96 -0.28 -2.02
N PHE A 133 10.41 -0.61 -3.22
CA PHE A 133 11.64 -1.36 -3.43
C PHE A 133 12.26 -1.04 -4.79
N SER A 134 13.49 -1.47 -5.03
CA SER A 134 14.16 -1.30 -6.33
C SER A 134 14.71 -2.62 -6.84
N ILE A 135 14.65 -2.82 -8.16
CA ILE A 135 15.34 -3.90 -8.84
C ILE A 135 16.56 -3.27 -9.54
N ILE A 136 17.77 -3.68 -9.16
CA ILE A 136 19.00 -3.20 -9.79
C ILE A 136 19.28 -3.98 -11.08
N PRO A 137 20.05 -3.40 -12.03
CA PRO A 137 20.46 -4.09 -13.25
C PRO A 137 21.27 -5.36 -13.02
#